data_AF-A0A9Q5G3Z6-F1
#
_entry.id   AF-A0A9Q5G3Z6-F1
#
_cell.length_a   1.000
_cell.length_b   1.000
_cell.length_c   1.000
_cell.angle_alpha   90.00
_cell.angle_beta   90.00
_cell.angle_gamma   90.00
#
_symmetry.space_group_name_H-M   'P 1'
#
loop_
_entity.id
_entity.type
_entity.pdbx_description
1 polymer ?
#
loop_
_entity_poly.entity_id
_entity_poly.type
_entity_poly.pdbx_seq_one_letter_code
_entity_poly.pdbx_strand_id
1 'polypeptide(L)'
;MGDKTSIPLAAVVAALGIPVPMISGRGLGHTGGTLDKLEAIPGYQVEISEQDFIKQVKKDHLAIIGATGNIAPADKKIYALRDVTDTVDSIPLIAGSIMSKKIASGTDALVIDVKTGAGAFMKTLEDSKALARALVDIGKGVGMQFMALITDMNQPLGNAIGNSLEIEESIDLLKGNGPADLEKLIVTIGGYMAVMGDKAKTTAEG
;
A
#
# COMPACT_ATOMS: atom_id res chain seq x y z
N MET A 1 -4.61 10.47 7.12
CA MET A 1 -4.40 9.83 8.45
C MET A 1 -5.37 8.68 8.62
N GLY A 2 -5.07 7.70 9.47
CA GLY A 2 -5.98 6.56 9.68
C GLY A 2 -5.98 5.55 8.53
N ASP A 3 -4.94 5.50 7.69
CA ASP A 3 -4.96 4.60 6.53
C ASP A 3 -4.50 3.18 6.92
N LYS A 4 -5.45 2.36 7.36
CA LYS A 4 -5.22 0.94 7.71
C LYS A 4 -5.48 -0.02 6.56
N THR A 5 -5.82 0.48 5.36
CA THR A 5 -6.28 -0.29 4.19
C THR A 5 -5.44 -1.52 3.90
N SER A 6 -4.11 -1.39 3.96
CA SER A 6 -3.17 -2.48 3.66
C SER A 6 -3.45 -3.78 4.41
N ILE A 7 -3.86 -3.71 5.67
CA ILE A 7 -4.02 -4.90 6.54
C ILE A 7 -5.24 -5.74 6.12
N PRO A 8 -6.49 -5.21 6.16
CA PRO A 8 -7.65 -5.97 5.75
C PRO A 8 -7.65 -6.26 4.24
N LEU A 9 -7.15 -5.34 3.40
CA LEU A 9 -7.05 -5.58 1.95
C LEU A 9 -6.19 -6.81 1.65
N ALA A 10 -5.02 -6.91 2.28
CA ALA A 10 -4.12 -8.04 2.03
C ALA A 10 -4.73 -9.37 2.49
N ALA A 11 -5.48 -9.37 3.60
CA ALA A 11 -6.22 -10.55 4.06
C ALA A 11 -7.35 -10.95 3.09
N VAL A 12 -8.17 -10.00 2.64
CA VAL A 12 -9.28 -10.26 1.70
C VAL A 12 -8.76 -10.79 0.36
N VAL A 13 -7.72 -10.16 -0.19
CA VAL A 13 -7.15 -10.56 -1.48
C VAL A 13 -6.45 -11.92 -1.38
N ALA A 14 -5.73 -12.18 -0.29
CA ALA A 14 -5.12 -13.49 -0.05
C ALA A 14 -6.17 -14.60 0.09
N ALA A 15 -7.34 -14.31 0.67
CA ALA A 15 -8.45 -15.26 0.75
C ALA A 15 -9.02 -15.66 -0.63
N LEU A 16 -8.82 -14.83 -1.66
CA LEU A 16 -9.12 -15.16 -3.06
C LEU A 16 -8.03 -16.04 -3.72
N GLY A 17 -6.99 -16.41 -2.99
CA GLY A 17 -5.85 -17.19 -3.48
C GLY A 17 -4.89 -16.39 -4.36
N ILE A 18 -4.87 -15.07 -4.20
CA ILE A 18 -3.96 -14.16 -4.91
C ILE A 18 -2.75 -13.90 -4.00
N PRO A 19 -1.51 -14.17 -4.45
CA PRO A 19 -0.32 -13.86 -3.66
C PRO A 19 -0.17 -12.35 -3.41
N VAL A 20 -0.05 -11.95 -2.14
CA VAL A 20 0.17 -10.57 -1.71
C VAL A 20 1.52 -10.43 -0.98
N PRO A 21 2.64 -10.34 -1.73
CA PRO A 21 3.97 -10.11 -1.17
C PRO A 21 4.16 -8.62 -0.84
N MET A 22 3.67 -8.17 0.32
CA MET A 22 3.66 -6.76 0.67
C MET A 22 4.92 -6.35 1.46
N ILE A 23 5.76 -5.55 0.81
CA ILE A 23 6.87 -4.85 1.46
C ILE A 23 6.39 -3.45 1.84
N SER A 24 6.33 -3.21 3.15
CA SER A 24 5.76 -2.02 3.78
C SER A 24 6.83 -1.19 4.49
N GLY A 25 6.49 0.07 4.76
CA GLY A 25 7.32 1.01 5.51
C GLY A 25 6.78 1.29 6.90
N ARG A 26 7.63 1.89 7.72
CA ARG A 26 7.25 2.58 8.96
C ARG A 26 6.71 3.97 8.66
N GLY A 27 6.04 4.56 9.63
CA GLY A 27 5.45 5.90 9.54
C GLY A 27 6.50 6.98 9.33
N LEU A 28 6.08 8.05 8.66
CA LEU A 28 6.85 9.28 8.49
C LEU A 28 5.99 10.46 8.97
N GLY A 29 6.57 11.34 9.77
CA GLY A 29 5.86 12.50 10.32
C GLY A 29 4.66 12.10 11.20
N HIS A 30 3.49 12.66 10.92
CA HIS A 30 2.27 12.50 11.73
C HIS A 30 1.40 11.29 11.33
N THR A 31 1.83 10.49 10.34
CA THR A 31 1.11 9.30 9.89
C THR A 31 1.81 8.02 10.36
N GLY A 32 1.08 7.15 11.08
CA GLY A 32 1.58 5.81 11.44
C GLY A 32 1.67 4.89 10.22
N GLY A 33 2.76 4.13 10.11
CA GLY A 33 3.00 3.18 9.02
C GLY A 33 2.31 1.85 9.26
N THR A 34 2.17 1.05 8.21
CA THR A 34 1.56 -0.29 8.30
C THR A 34 2.33 -1.20 9.25
N LEU A 35 3.67 -1.11 9.26
CA LEU A 35 4.49 -1.93 10.16
C LEU A 35 4.30 -1.57 11.62
N ASP A 36 4.21 -0.27 11.95
CA ASP A 36 4.01 0.18 13.33
C ASP A 36 2.65 -0.28 13.90
N LYS A 37 1.65 -0.41 13.03
CA LYS A 37 0.34 -1.00 13.38
C LYS A 37 0.46 -2.49 13.67
N LEU A 38 1.13 -3.23 12.79
CA LEU A 38 1.29 -4.68 12.93
C LEU A 38 2.12 -5.05 14.18
N GLU A 39 3.12 -4.25 14.54
CA GLU A 39 3.89 -4.45 15.79
C GLU A 39 3.08 -4.20 17.06
N ALA A 40 1.89 -3.60 16.98
CA ALA A 40 0.97 -3.55 18.11
C ALA A 40 0.39 -4.93 18.45
N ILE A 41 0.47 -5.90 17.53
CA ILE A 41 0.11 -7.31 17.78
C ILE A 41 1.27 -7.98 18.52
N PRO A 42 1.06 -8.50 19.75
CA PRO A 42 2.12 -9.13 20.52
C PRO A 42 2.80 -10.28 19.75
N GLY A 43 4.12 -10.15 19.57
CA GLY A 43 4.94 -11.18 18.91
C GLY A 43 4.97 -11.10 17.38
N TYR A 44 4.35 -10.11 16.74
CA TYR A 44 4.44 -9.93 15.29
C TYR A 44 5.88 -9.61 14.88
N GLN A 45 6.41 -10.35 13.90
CA GLN A 45 7.76 -10.14 13.36
C GLN A 45 7.67 -9.46 12.00
N VAL A 46 8.10 -8.20 11.92
CA VAL A 46 8.15 -7.43 10.66
C VAL A 46 9.42 -7.70 9.85
N GLU A 47 10.45 -8.28 10.47
CA GLU A 47 11.70 -8.67 9.83
C GLU A 47 11.83 -10.19 9.85
N ILE A 48 11.84 -10.79 8.65
CA ILE A 48 12.03 -12.22 8.44
C ILE A 48 13.04 -12.43 7.31
N SER A 49 13.59 -13.64 7.22
CA SER A 49 14.49 -13.98 6.11
C SER A 49 13.72 -13.99 4.77
N GLU A 50 14.41 -13.74 3.66
CA GLU A 50 13.81 -13.85 2.32
C GLU A 50 13.23 -15.25 2.07
N GLN A 51 13.89 -16.29 2.59
CA GLN A 51 13.40 -17.66 2.47
C GLN A 51 12.07 -17.85 3.20
N ASP A 52 11.94 -17.29 4.41
CA ASP A 52 10.71 -17.40 5.19
C ASP A 52 9.59 -16.54 4.61
N PHE A 53 9.92 -15.37 4.07
CA PHE A 53 8.99 -14.55 3.29
C PHE A 53 8.42 -15.32 2.10
N ILE A 54 9.27 -15.94 1.28
CA ILE A 54 8.83 -16.74 0.13
C ILE A 54 7.97 -17.93 0.58
N LYS A 55 8.37 -18.63 1.66
CA LYS A 55 7.59 -19.75 2.21
C LYS A 55 6.21 -19.29 2.68
N GLN A 56 6.13 -18.17 3.39
CA GLN A 56 4.88 -17.62 3.90
C GLN A 56 3.95 -17.20 2.78
N VAL A 57 4.43 -16.47 1.77
CA VAL A 57 3.62 -16.09 0.60
C VAL A 57 3.14 -17.32 -0.17
N LYS A 58 3.96 -18.37 -0.31
CA LYS A 58 3.53 -19.61 -0.98
C LYS A 58 2.50 -20.41 -0.19
N LYS A 59 2.59 -20.39 1.13
CA LYS A 59 1.73 -21.16 2.03
C LYS A 59 0.41 -20.46 2.30
N ASP A 60 0.48 -19.18 2.65
CA ASP A 60 -0.63 -18.41 3.21
C ASP A 60 -1.12 -17.33 2.22
N HIS A 61 -0.54 -17.24 1.02
CA HIS A 61 -0.81 -16.20 0.00
C HIS A 61 -0.55 -14.76 0.47
N LEU A 62 0.06 -14.56 1.65
CA LEU A 62 0.17 -13.26 2.29
C LEU A 62 1.45 -13.15 3.10
N ALA A 63 2.18 -12.05 2.93
CA ALA A 63 3.16 -11.59 3.90
C ALA A 63 3.23 -10.07 3.89
N ILE A 64 3.24 -9.44 5.07
CA ILE A 64 3.48 -8.00 5.25
C ILE A 64 4.75 -7.83 6.08
N ILE A 65 5.83 -7.41 5.45
CA ILE A 65 7.16 -7.31 6.05
C ILE A 65 7.80 -5.94 5.78
N GLY A 66 8.85 -5.62 6.52
CA GLY A 66 9.73 -4.49 6.21
C GLY A 66 10.63 -4.77 5.02
N ALA A 67 11.12 -3.68 4.41
CA ALA A 67 12.12 -3.79 3.34
C ALA A 67 13.42 -4.39 3.89
N THR A 68 13.89 -5.48 3.28
CA THR A 68 15.23 -5.99 3.52
C THR A 68 16.26 -5.00 2.94
N GLY A 69 17.45 -4.92 3.57
CA GLY A 69 18.38 -3.80 3.41
C GLY A 69 18.95 -3.50 2.00
N ASN A 70 18.57 -4.27 0.96
CA ASN A 70 19.15 -4.17 -0.37
C ASN A 70 18.15 -3.83 -1.50
N ILE A 71 16.89 -3.49 -1.19
CA ILE A 71 15.92 -3.04 -2.21
C ILE A 71 16.13 -1.55 -2.50
N ALA A 72 16.42 -1.22 -3.77
CA ALA A 72 16.61 0.15 -4.26
C ALA A 72 17.54 1.02 -3.37
N PRO A 73 18.82 0.64 -3.15
CA PRO A 73 19.72 1.34 -2.22
C PRO A 73 20.01 2.80 -2.59
N ALA A 74 19.93 3.14 -3.88
CA ALA A 74 20.04 4.52 -4.34
C ALA A 74 18.85 5.37 -3.91
N ASP A 75 17.63 4.84 -4.02
CA ASP A 75 16.41 5.52 -3.57
C ASP A 75 16.49 5.84 -2.08
N LYS A 76 16.94 4.89 -1.25
CA LYS A 76 17.10 5.12 0.19
C LYS A 76 17.97 6.36 0.50
N LYS A 77 19.09 6.53 -0.21
CA LYS A 77 19.99 7.68 -0.03
C LYS A 77 19.36 8.97 -0.56
N ILE A 78 18.72 8.93 -1.73
CA ILE A 78 18.06 10.08 -2.35
C ILE A 78 16.88 10.54 -1.48
N TYR A 79 16.08 9.61 -0.96
CA TYR A 79 14.95 9.90 -0.08
C TYR A 79 15.42 10.60 1.21
N ALA A 80 16.46 10.07 1.86
CA ALA A 80 17.03 10.69 3.06
C ALA A 80 17.56 12.11 2.79
N LEU A 81 18.17 12.34 1.62
CA LEU A 81 18.61 13.68 1.23
C LEU A 81 17.43 14.63 1.01
N ARG A 82 16.36 14.16 0.34
CA ARG A 82 15.17 14.96 0.06
C ARG A 82 14.47 15.44 1.33
N ASP A 83 14.39 14.57 2.32
CA ASP A 83 13.77 14.83 3.63
C ASP A 83 14.42 16.02 4.37
N VAL A 84 15.74 16.20 4.21
CA VAL A 84 16.50 17.28 4.87
C VAL A 84 16.82 18.46 3.96
N THR A 85 16.33 18.46 2.71
CA THR A 85 16.58 19.52 1.71
C THR A 85 15.31 20.17 1.15
N ASP A 86 14.14 19.81 1.68
CA ASP A 86 12.84 20.31 1.23
C ASP A 86 12.57 20.03 -0.27
N THR A 87 13.08 18.90 -0.76
CA THR A 87 12.89 18.43 -2.15
C THR A 87 12.03 17.17 -2.24
N VAL A 88 11.19 16.96 -1.23
CA VAL A 88 10.24 15.85 -1.20
C VAL A 88 9.11 16.07 -2.21
N ASP A 89 8.62 17.31 -2.35
CA ASP A 89 7.43 17.69 -3.14
C ASP A 89 7.73 17.79 -4.65
N SER A 90 8.15 16.68 -5.26
CA SER A 90 8.46 16.58 -6.68
C SER A 90 7.89 15.30 -7.27
N ILE A 91 6.87 15.41 -8.13
CA ILE A 91 6.21 14.28 -8.79
C ILE A 91 7.20 13.28 -9.40
N PRO A 92 8.21 13.68 -10.22
CA PRO A 92 9.13 12.71 -10.80
C PRO A 92 9.97 11.98 -9.73
N LEU A 93 10.37 12.66 -8.65
CA LEU A 93 11.14 12.04 -7.57
C LEU A 93 10.27 11.11 -6.71
N ILE A 94 9.00 11.47 -6.49
CA ILE A 94 8.04 10.62 -5.78
C ILE A 94 7.73 9.37 -6.61
N ALA A 95 7.40 9.55 -7.89
CA ALA A 95 7.09 8.45 -8.78
C ALA A 95 8.30 7.50 -8.94
N GLY A 96 9.49 8.05 -9.17
CA GLY A 96 10.73 7.26 -9.24
C GLY A 96 11.03 6.53 -7.93
N SER A 97 10.81 7.18 -6.79
CA SER A 97 11.01 6.55 -5.48
C SER A 97 10.05 5.38 -5.26
N ILE A 98 8.75 5.58 -5.48
CA ILE A 98 7.74 4.54 -5.31
C ILE A 98 8.01 3.38 -6.27
N MET A 99 8.17 3.67 -7.56
CA MET A 99 8.28 2.64 -8.59
C MET A 99 9.58 1.85 -8.52
N SER A 100 10.71 2.49 -8.18
CA SER A 100 12.01 1.78 -8.10
C SER A 100 11.95 0.61 -7.10
N LYS A 101 11.27 0.79 -5.96
CA LYS A 101 11.06 -0.28 -4.97
C LYS A 101 10.15 -1.39 -5.48
N LYS A 102 9.04 -1.02 -6.13
CA LYS A 102 8.05 -1.99 -6.64
C LYS A 102 8.56 -2.82 -7.82
N ILE A 103 9.36 -2.19 -8.68
CA ILE A 103 10.04 -2.88 -9.79
C ILE A 103 11.12 -3.80 -9.23
N ALA A 104 11.93 -3.32 -8.28
CA ALA A 104 12.99 -4.13 -7.67
C ALA A 104 12.45 -5.34 -6.87
N SER A 105 11.21 -5.26 -6.36
CA SER A 105 10.55 -6.39 -5.70
C SER A 105 9.92 -7.41 -6.65
N GLY A 106 10.00 -7.21 -7.98
CA GLY A 106 9.50 -8.16 -8.98
C GLY A 106 7.97 -8.26 -9.01
N THR A 107 7.26 -7.15 -8.76
CA THR A 107 5.79 -7.13 -8.76
C THR A 107 5.23 -7.24 -10.18
N ASP A 108 4.40 -8.23 -10.47
CA ASP A 108 3.75 -8.42 -11.78
C ASP A 108 2.61 -7.42 -12.03
N ALA A 109 1.80 -7.19 -10.99
CA ALA A 109 0.63 -6.31 -11.03
C ALA A 109 0.56 -5.42 -9.78
N LEU A 110 0.19 -4.16 -9.98
CA LEU A 110 0.13 -3.17 -8.91
C LEU A 110 -1.11 -2.29 -9.02
N VAL A 111 -1.89 -2.26 -7.95
CA VAL A 111 -2.89 -1.24 -7.70
C VAL A 111 -2.31 -0.24 -6.71
N ILE A 112 -2.25 1.03 -7.09
CA ILE A 112 -1.77 2.11 -6.23
C ILE A 112 -2.90 3.05 -5.85
N ASP A 113 -2.92 3.41 -4.57
CA ASP A 113 -3.86 4.35 -4.00
C ASP A 113 -3.19 5.73 -3.83
N VAL A 114 -3.54 6.66 -4.73
CA VAL A 114 -3.04 8.03 -4.73
C VAL A 114 -4.00 8.91 -3.95
N LYS A 115 -3.64 9.23 -2.72
CA LYS A 115 -4.44 10.10 -1.86
C LYS A 115 -4.48 11.53 -2.38
N THR A 116 -5.63 12.19 -2.24
CA THR A 116 -5.85 13.60 -2.58
C THR A 116 -6.50 14.36 -1.42
N GLY A 117 -6.17 15.64 -1.24
CA GLY A 117 -6.80 16.52 -0.24
C GLY A 117 -5.92 16.88 0.95
N ALA A 118 -6.52 17.49 1.97
CA ALA A 118 -5.79 18.16 3.06
C ALA A 118 -4.81 17.24 3.81
N GLY A 119 -5.18 15.98 4.03
CA GLY A 119 -4.35 14.97 4.70
C GLY A 119 -3.48 14.13 3.77
N ALA A 120 -3.50 14.37 2.46
CA ALA A 120 -2.67 13.68 1.48
C ALA A 120 -1.34 14.39 1.24
N PHE A 121 -0.41 13.68 0.62
CA PHE A 121 0.82 14.29 0.10
C PHE A 121 0.49 15.26 -1.06
N MET A 122 -0.37 14.84 -1.98
CA MET A 122 -0.88 15.69 -3.06
C MET A 122 -2.16 16.41 -2.61
N LYS A 123 -2.09 17.74 -2.46
CA LYS A 123 -3.23 18.53 -1.93
C LYS A 123 -4.33 18.76 -2.95
N THR A 124 -3.97 18.92 -4.23
CA THR A 124 -4.94 19.18 -5.30
C THR A 124 -5.23 17.91 -6.10
N LEU A 125 -6.44 17.83 -6.64
CA LEU A 125 -6.83 16.73 -7.51
C LEU A 125 -5.97 16.68 -8.78
N GLU A 126 -5.53 17.82 -9.30
CA GLU A 126 -4.70 17.88 -10.51
C GLU A 126 -3.30 17.32 -10.25
N ASP A 127 -2.68 17.62 -9.11
CA ASP A 127 -1.39 17.03 -8.73
C ASP A 127 -1.52 15.52 -8.48
N SER A 128 -2.60 15.08 -7.81
CA SER A 128 -2.88 13.65 -7.64
C SER A 128 -3.06 12.93 -8.98
N LYS A 129 -3.75 13.54 -9.96
CA LYS A 129 -3.87 13.00 -11.32
C LYS A 129 -2.52 12.95 -12.03
N ALA A 130 -1.70 13.99 -11.90
CA ALA A 130 -0.37 14.04 -12.50
C ALA A 130 0.55 12.95 -11.93
N LEU A 131 0.54 12.75 -10.62
CA LEU A 131 1.28 11.66 -9.97
C LEU A 131 0.76 10.29 -10.39
N ALA A 132 -0.57 10.08 -10.38
CA ALA A 132 -1.18 8.82 -10.80
C ALA A 132 -0.80 8.45 -12.24
N ARG A 133 -0.84 9.42 -13.17
CA ARG A 133 -0.40 9.21 -14.57
C ARG A 133 1.07 8.84 -14.64
N ALA A 134 1.95 9.58 -13.96
CA ALA A 134 3.38 9.30 -13.96
C ALA A 134 3.68 7.87 -13.45
N LEU A 135 3.02 7.43 -12.37
CA LEU A 135 3.15 6.08 -11.83
C LEU A 135 2.69 5.01 -12.83
N VAL A 136 1.52 5.20 -13.44
CA VAL A 136 0.96 4.29 -14.46
C VAL A 136 1.88 4.19 -15.66
N ASP A 137 2.41 5.31 -16.15
CA ASP A 137 3.27 5.38 -17.32
C ASP A 137 4.61 4.65 -17.07
N ILE A 138 5.21 4.84 -15.88
CA ILE A 138 6.42 4.11 -15.47
C ILE A 138 6.13 2.61 -15.37
N GLY A 139 5.04 2.22 -14.71
CA GLY A 139 4.66 0.81 -14.54
C GLY A 139 4.44 0.09 -15.86
N LYS A 140 3.65 0.69 -16.76
CA LYS A 140 3.44 0.16 -18.11
C LYS A 140 4.72 0.13 -18.93
N GLY A 141 5.58 1.14 -18.79
CA GLY A 141 6.87 1.22 -19.48
C GLY A 141 7.82 0.05 -19.17
N VAL A 142 7.64 -0.62 -18.02
CA VAL A 142 8.41 -1.80 -17.63
C VAL A 142 7.61 -3.11 -17.74
N GLY A 143 6.43 -3.08 -18.36
CA GLY A 143 5.57 -4.26 -18.57
C GLY A 143 4.74 -4.69 -17.36
N MET A 144 4.66 -3.89 -16.30
CA MET A 144 3.85 -4.17 -15.10
C MET A 144 2.37 -3.87 -15.39
N GLN A 145 1.46 -4.77 -14.99
CA GLN A 145 0.04 -4.43 -14.97
C GLN A 145 -0.21 -3.38 -13.90
N PHE A 146 -0.83 -2.25 -14.24
CA PHE A 146 -0.87 -1.11 -13.35
C PHE A 146 -2.21 -0.38 -13.36
N MET A 147 -2.74 -0.09 -12.17
CA MET A 147 -3.93 0.73 -11.95
C MET A 147 -3.65 1.73 -10.82
N ALA A 148 -4.08 2.97 -11.02
CA ALA A 148 -4.05 3.98 -9.97
C ALA A 148 -5.47 4.45 -9.66
N LEU A 149 -5.82 4.45 -8.37
CA LEU A 149 -7.03 5.09 -7.86
C LEU A 149 -6.65 6.41 -7.22
N ILE A 150 -7.53 7.39 -7.33
CA ILE A 150 -7.40 8.64 -6.59
C ILE A 150 -8.50 8.66 -5.53
N THR A 151 -8.11 8.70 -4.26
CA THR A 151 -9.08 8.61 -3.14
C THR A 151 -8.98 9.80 -2.22
N ASP A 152 -10.11 10.16 -1.61
CA ASP A 152 -10.18 11.26 -0.66
C ASP A 152 -9.33 11.00 0.59
N MET A 153 -8.69 12.06 1.08
CA MET A 153 -8.00 12.15 2.36
C MET A 153 -8.23 13.55 2.96
N ASN A 154 -9.40 14.15 2.73
CA ASN A 154 -9.80 15.39 3.40
C ASN A 154 -10.24 15.15 4.85
N GLN A 155 -10.58 13.90 5.16
CA GLN A 155 -10.82 13.39 6.51
C GLN A 155 -10.00 12.11 6.76
N PRO A 156 -9.79 11.72 8.02
CA PRO A 156 -9.27 10.39 8.34
C PRO A 156 -10.13 9.28 7.74
N LEU A 157 -9.49 8.19 7.33
CA LEU A 157 -10.18 7.00 6.80
C LEU A 157 -10.63 6.09 7.96
N GLY A 158 -11.90 5.70 7.96
CA GLY A 158 -12.52 4.97 9.07
C GLY A 158 -12.66 5.83 10.32
N ASN A 159 -12.87 5.20 11.49
CA ASN A 159 -13.11 5.90 12.75
C ASN A 159 -11.89 5.88 13.68
N ALA A 160 -10.93 4.96 13.48
CA ALA A 160 -9.76 4.82 14.32
C ALA A 160 -8.51 5.53 13.74
N ILE A 161 -7.74 6.21 14.61
CA ILE A 161 -6.41 6.74 14.27
C ILE A 161 -5.44 6.28 15.36
N GLY A 162 -4.38 5.57 14.96
CA GLY A 162 -3.38 5.04 15.90
C GLY A 162 -2.78 3.73 15.40
N ASN A 163 -2.16 2.98 16.31
CA ASN A 163 -1.56 1.67 15.97
C ASN A 163 -2.53 0.53 16.32
N SER A 164 -2.70 0.23 17.60
CA SER A 164 -3.60 -0.84 18.07
C SER A 164 -5.06 -0.60 17.71
N LEU A 165 -5.55 0.64 17.81
CA LEU A 165 -6.92 1.00 17.43
C LEU A 165 -7.19 0.73 15.95
N GLU A 166 -6.21 0.96 15.07
CA GLU A 166 -6.34 0.67 13.65
C GLU A 166 -6.29 -0.84 13.35
N ILE A 167 -5.61 -1.63 14.19
CA ILE A 167 -5.67 -3.10 14.14
C ILE A 167 -7.06 -3.61 14.56
N GLU A 168 -7.61 -3.09 15.66
CA GLU A 168 -8.95 -3.45 16.13
C GLU A 168 -10.00 -3.17 15.05
N GLU A 169 -9.99 -1.96 14.46
CA GLU A 169 -10.93 -1.60 13.39
C GLU A 169 -10.74 -2.44 12.12
N SER A 170 -9.50 -2.84 11.81
CA SER A 170 -9.22 -3.76 10.69
C SER A 170 -9.83 -5.14 10.94
N ILE A 171 -9.73 -5.65 12.17
CA ILE A 171 -10.31 -6.95 12.56
C ILE A 171 -11.84 -6.88 12.52
N ASP A 172 -12.44 -5.79 13.03
CA ASP A 172 -13.89 -5.62 13.02
C ASP A 172 -14.44 -5.50 11.61
N LEU A 173 -13.72 -4.83 10.71
CA LEU A 173 -14.05 -4.81 9.29
C LEU A 173 -14.01 -6.21 8.66
N LEU A 174 -12.99 -7.01 8.95
CA LEU A 174 -12.90 -8.39 8.44
C LEU A 174 -14.01 -9.31 8.97
N LYS A 175 -14.67 -8.93 10.07
CA LYS A 175 -15.88 -9.60 10.60
C LYS A 175 -17.19 -9.05 10.01
N GLY A 176 -17.13 -8.06 9.12
CA GLY A 176 -18.29 -7.39 8.52
C GLY A 176 -18.87 -6.25 9.36
N ASN A 177 -18.13 -5.71 10.34
CA ASN A 177 -18.58 -4.63 11.23
C ASN A 177 -17.71 -3.37 11.11
N GLY A 178 -17.16 -3.11 9.91
CA GLY A 178 -16.23 -2.01 9.66
C GLY A 178 -16.91 -0.68 9.31
N PRO A 179 -16.16 0.42 9.29
CA PRO A 179 -16.62 1.69 8.73
C PRO A 179 -16.90 1.56 7.22
N ALA A 180 -18.01 2.14 6.76
CA ALA A 180 -18.47 1.99 5.38
C ALA A 180 -17.53 2.62 4.33
N ASP A 181 -16.82 3.69 4.68
CA ASP A 181 -15.82 4.33 3.82
C ASP A 181 -14.60 3.44 3.61
N LEU A 182 -14.09 2.84 4.69
CA LEU A 182 -12.99 1.88 4.65
C LEU A 182 -13.38 0.60 3.91
N GLU A 183 -14.55 0.03 4.20
CA GLU A 183 -15.07 -1.15 3.50
C GLU A 183 -15.18 -0.90 2.00
N LYS A 184 -15.80 0.23 1.60
CA LYS A 184 -15.93 0.61 0.20
C LYS A 184 -14.57 0.70 -0.48
N LEU A 185 -13.57 1.29 0.17
CA LEU A 185 -12.22 1.39 -0.38
C LEU A 185 -11.58 0.00 -0.58
N ILE A 186 -11.68 -0.86 0.44
CA ILE A 186 -11.12 -2.23 0.40
C ILE A 186 -11.77 -3.04 -0.71
N VAL A 187 -13.11 -3.02 -0.81
CA VAL A 187 -13.84 -3.74 -1.88
C VAL A 187 -13.45 -3.19 -3.25
N THR A 188 -13.35 -1.86 -3.39
CA THR A 188 -12.98 -1.25 -4.68
C THR A 188 -11.58 -1.67 -5.12
N ILE A 189 -10.58 -1.55 -4.23
CA ILE A 189 -9.20 -1.95 -4.55
C ILE A 189 -9.11 -3.47 -4.74
N GLY A 190 -9.79 -4.23 -3.88
CA GLY A 190 -9.88 -5.69 -3.95
C GLY A 190 -10.40 -6.18 -5.29
N GLY A 191 -11.47 -5.57 -5.82
CA GLY A 191 -12.01 -5.91 -7.13
C GLY A 191 -11.03 -5.67 -8.28
N TYR A 192 -10.22 -4.60 -8.23
CA TYR A 192 -9.12 -4.40 -9.20
C TYR A 192 -8.04 -5.47 -9.05
N MET A 193 -7.63 -5.78 -7.82
CA MET A 193 -6.63 -6.82 -7.56
C MET A 193 -7.14 -8.21 -7.97
N ALA A 194 -8.43 -8.49 -7.81
CA ALA A 194 -9.07 -9.73 -8.22
C ALA A 194 -9.07 -9.91 -9.74
N VAL A 195 -9.34 -8.83 -10.49
CA VAL A 195 -9.22 -8.84 -11.96
C VAL A 195 -7.76 -9.04 -12.40
N MET A 196 -6.81 -8.32 -11.77
CA MET A 196 -5.38 -8.46 -12.10
C MET A 196 -4.80 -9.82 -11.71
N GLY A 197 -5.35 -10.46 -10.68
CA GLY A 197 -4.97 -11.79 -10.22
C GLY A 197 -5.73 -12.94 -10.90
N ASP A 198 -6.45 -12.66 -11.98
CA ASP A 198 -7.26 -13.62 -12.75
C ASP A 198 -8.28 -14.41 -11.88
N LYS A 199 -8.80 -13.78 -10.81
CA LYS A 199 -9.85 -14.34 -9.95
C LYS A 199 -11.25 -13.79 -10.25
N ALA A 200 -11.34 -12.70 -11.02
CA ALA A 200 -12.59 -12.11 -11.47
C ALA A 200 -12.46 -11.58 -12.90
N LYS A 201 -13.56 -11.54 -13.67
CA LYS A 201 -13.57 -10.95 -15.02
C LYS A 201 -13.83 -9.46 -15.00
N THR A 202 -14.50 -8.98 -13.97
CA THR A 202 -14.85 -7.57 -13.79
C THR A 202 -14.63 -7.14 -12.35
N THR A 203 -14.40 -5.85 -12.13
CA THR A 203 -14.18 -5.29 -10.79
C THR A 203 -15.43 -5.32 -9.91
N ALA A 204 -16.60 -5.63 -10.47
CA ALA A 204 -17.85 -5.78 -9.71
C ALA A 204 -18.09 -7.23 -9.26
N GLU A 205 -17.48 -8.19 -9.96
CA GLU A 205 -17.50 -9.61 -9.60
C GLU A 205 -16.45 -9.92 -8.53
N GLY A 206 -15.26 -9.32 -8.66
CA GLY A 206 -14.17 -9.43 -7.70
C GLY A 206 -14.39 -8.59 -6.47
#